data_AF-A0A7S2AAA4-F1
#
_entry.id   AF-A0A7S2AAA4-F1
#
_cell.length_a   1.000
_cell.length_b   1.000
_cell.length_c   1.000
_cell.angle_alpha   90.00
_cell.angle_beta   90.00
_cell.angle_gamma   90.00
#
_symmetry.space_group_name_H-M   'P 1'
#
loop_
_entity.id
_entity.type
_entity.pdbx_description
1 polymer ?
#
loop_
_entity_poly.entity_id
_entity_poly.type
_entity_poly.pdbx_seq_one_letter_code
_entity_poly.pdbx_strand_id
1 'polypeptide(L)'
;PSSPSSSSSSSGEKGPLLAAAAEHCDGLCRALFSETKRWCSFQVLTALAREGRELRPAETHMACKRLEGWRSGLDPEETEELERDVATAVKRLPRRLMDELESWSERKGGEEMDEGPSRLLGKILTWLICLDFIDGAAAVDIRNRSSISSYFERTGALNEALAATIHQARLFDKQDTEWMSCTGAEKANRTILLPILSTLVFFRTIESLPTLTKSWWTDDCPRPLQNPVTEFVQSSVAPEIMKREMARIKMAQDLSGMEVTGSVISREVVATYAQDECQLSVMIRVPPVFPLRNVEVDCQKTLGVAEKRYRRWALQIMRMLNTQDGSILDALLLWKQNVDKEFEGVEPCPVCYSVLCVKTHSMPNLECKTCQNRFHSSCLFKWFQSSGKSQCVLCQQPWSGTKV
;
A
#
# COMPACT_ATOMS: atom_id res chain seq x y z
N PRO A 1 -9.66 -1.73 -43.94
CA PRO A 1 -9.14 -0.40 -44.35
C PRO A 1 -10.03 0.73 -43.82
N SER A 2 -9.73 1.17 -42.60
CA SER A 2 -10.14 2.47 -42.03
C SER A 2 -9.52 2.55 -40.64
N SER A 3 -8.34 3.16 -40.57
CA SER A 3 -7.56 3.42 -39.37
C SER A 3 -8.31 4.39 -38.42
N PRO A 4 -8.22 4.24 -37.09
CA PRO A 4 -8.52 5.33 -36.17
C PRO A 4 -7.30 6.25 -36.04
N SER A 5 -7.55 7.53 -36.20
CA SER A 5 -6.64 8.64 -36.02
C SER A 5 -6.05 8.68 -34.61
N SER A 6 -4.73 8.86 -34.56
CA SER A 6 -3.96 9.23 -33.39
C SER A 6 -4.41 10.60 -32.87
N SER A 7 -5.05 10.65 -31.70
CA SER A 7 -5.17 11.88 -30.92
C SER A 7 -3.84 12.18 -30.26
N SER A 8 -3.16 13.19 -30.79
CA SER A 8 -1.95 13.77 -30.21
C SER A 8 -2.23 14.37 -28.82
N SER A 9 -1.26 14.16 -27.96
CA SER A 9 -1.12 14.53 -26.56
C SER A 9 -1.32 16.02 -26.26
N SER A 10 -2.18 16.34 -25.29
CA SER A 10 -2.31 17.65 -24.62
C SER A 10 -1.32 17.84 -23.45
N SER A 11 -0.13 17.25 -23.54
CA SER A 11 0.85 17.21 -22.44
C SER A 11 1.55 18.55 -22.14
N GLY A 12 1.45 19.56 -23.02
CA GLY A 12 2.16 20.84 -22.88
C GLY A 12 1.58 21.83 -21.86
N GLU A 13 0.24 21.87 -21.69
CA GLU A 13 -0.42 22.89 -20.84
C GLU A 13 -0.54 22.47 -19.36
N LYS A 14 -0.48 21.18 -19.05
CA LYS A 14 -0.59 20.67 -17.67
C LYS A 14 0.67 20.91 -16.84
N GLY A 15 1.84 20.96 -17.49
CA GLY A 15 3.14 21.12 -16.82
C GLY A 15 3.24 22.39 -15.95
N PRO A 16 2.94 23.59 -16.49
CA PRO A 16 3.01 24.84 -15.72
C PRO A 16 2.01 24.90 -14.55
N LEU A 17 0.77 24.44 -14.76
CA LEU A 17 -0.26 24.43 -13.72
C LEU A 17 0.13 23.52 -12.55
N LEU A 18 0.60 22.32 -12.85
CA LEU A 18 1.00 21.37 -11.82
C LEU A 18 2.25 21.86 -11.10
N ALA A 19 3.21 22.47 -11.78
CA ALA A 19 4.37 23.11 -11.15
C ALA A 19 3.93 24.18 -10.11
N ALA A 20 3.03 25.09 -10.51
CA ALA A 20 2.46 26.08 -9.59
C ALA A 20 1.66 25.43 -8.44
N ALA A 21 0.95 24.33 -8.71
CA ALA A 21 0.22 23.59 -7.69
C ALA A 21 1.15 22.96 -6.64
N ALA A 22 2.34 22.47 -7.03
CA ALA A 22 3.33 21.99 -6.06
C ALA A 22 3.91 23.13 -5.22
N GLU A 23 4.20 24.28 -5.83
CA GLU A 23 4.71 25.44 -5.13
C GLU A 23 3.71 25.97 -4.07
N HIS A 24 2.42 25.95 -4.42
CA HIS A 24 1.34 26.40 -3.53
C HIS A 24 0.60 25.28 -2.81
N CYS A 25 1.20 24.09 -2.71
CA CYS A 25 0.52 22.89 -2.24
C CYS A 25 -0.05 23.04 -0.82
N ASP A 26 0.71 23.64 0.11
CA ASP A 26 0.22 23.88 1.47
C ASP A 26 -0.96 24.87 1.52
N GLY A 27 -1.04 25.81 0.58
CA GLY A 27 -2.19 26.71 0.44
C GLY A 27 -3.44 25.97 -0.03
N LEU A 28 -3.28 25.05 -0.98
CA LEU A 28 -4.34 24.15 -1.43
C LEU A 28 -4.84 23.26 -0.27
N CYS A 29 -3.94 22.65 0.50
CA CYS A 29 -4.33 21.84 1.65
C CYS A 29 -5.17 22.63 2.68
N ARG A 30 -4.82 23.89 2.97
CA ARG A 30 -5.66 24.76 3.82
C ARG A 30 -7.04 25.02 3.20
N ALA A 31 -7.09 25.19 1.88
CA ALA A 31 -8.34 25.44 1.16
C ALA A 31 -9.33 24.26 1.20
N LEU A 32 -8.90 23.03 1.56
CA LEU A 32 -9.80 21.90 1.78
C LEU A 32 -10.83 22.15 2.90
N PHE A 33 -10.50 23.03 3.86
CA PHE A 33 -11.39 23.41 4.95
C PHE A 33 -12.22 24.68 4.65
N SER A 34 -12.08 25.26 3.46
CA SER A 34 -12.85 26.42 3.03
C SER A 34 -14.03 25.98 2.17
N GLU A 35 -15.26 26.35 2.55
CA GLU A 35 -16.49 25.97 1.82
C GLU A 35 -16.44 26.39 0.35
N THR A 36 -15.95 27.59 0.07
CA THR A 36 -15.92 28.14 -1.28
C THR A 36 -14.77 27.62 -2.13
N LYS A 37 -13.71 27.06 -1.54
CA LYS A 37 -12.48 26.69 -2.26
C LYS A 37 -12.16 25.19 -2.24
N ARG A 38 -12.77 24.41 -1.35
CA ARG A 38 -12.38 23.01 -1.10
C ARG A 38 -12.42 22.14 -2.33
N TRP A 39 -13.40 22.33 -3.21
CA TRP A 39 -13.57 21.43 -4.34
C TRP A 39 -12.55 21.68 -5.44
N CYS A 40 -12.33 22.93 -5.82
CA CYS A 40 -11.24 23.29 -6.72
C CYS A 40 -9.89 22.84 -6.15
N SER A 41 -9.68 23.06 -4.85
CA SER A 41 -8.46 22.61 -4.18
C SER A 41 -8.27 21.10 -4.25
N PHE A 42 -9.32 20.34 -3.92
CA PHE A 42 -9.33 18.88 -3.99
C PHE A 42 -9.00 18.38 -5.41
N GLN A 43 -9.61 18.93 -6.46
CA GLN A 43 -9.32 18.53 -7.84
C GLN A 43 -7.85 18.77 -8.23
N VAL A 44 -7.30 19.93 -7.85
CA VAL A 44 -5.91 20.28 -8.15
C VAL A 44 -4.94 19.38 -7.38
N LEU A 45 -5.24 19.09 -6.10
CA LEU A 45 -4.43 18.20 -5.27
C LEU A 45 -4.49 16.75 -5.77
N THR A 46 -5.66 16.24 -6.17
CA THR A 46 -5.79 14.90 -6.77
C THR A 46 -4.99 14.80 -8.08
N ALA A 47 -5.02 15.84 -8.91
CA ALA A 47 -4.22 15.88 -10.14
C ALA A 47 -2.71 15.89 -9.83
N LEU A 48 -2.28 16.68 -8.83
CA LEU A 48 -0.88 16.74 -8.39
C LEU A 48 -0.41 15.41 -7.80
N ALA A 49 -1.24 14.75 -6.99
CA ALA A 49 -0.93 13.48 -6.35
C ALA A 49 -0.67 12.36 -7.36
N ARG A 50 -1.45 12.32 -8.46
CA ARG A 50 -1.32 11.32 -9.53
C ARG A 50 0.00 11.36 -10.28
N GLU A 51 0.72 12.48 -10.27
CA GLU A 51 2.06 12.58 -10.88
C GLU A 51 3.10 11.77 -10.12
N GLY A 52 2.86 11.44 -8.83
CA GLY A 52 3.77 10.64 -8.01
C GLY A 52 5.15 11.26 -7.73
N ARG A 53 5.38 12.49 -8.19
CA ARG A 53 6.66 13.20 -8.06
C ARG A 53 6.94 13.63 -6.62
N GLU A 54 8.21 13.79 -6.31
CA GLU A 54 8.63 14.41 -5.05
C GLU A 54 8.24 15.90 -5.03
N LEU A 55 7.65 16.35 -3.93
CA LEU A 55 7.25 17.73 -3.69
C LEU A 55 8.35 18.56 -3.02
N ARG A 56 9.33 17.90 -2.40
CA ARG A 56 10.45 18.55 -1.70
C ARG A 56 11.77 17.83 -1.99
N PRO A 57 12.90 18.56 -1.97
CA PRO A 57 14.22 17.97 -2.05
C PRO A 57 14.51 17.05 -0.87
N ALA A 58 15.46 16.13 -1.06
CA ALA A 58 15.70 15.00 -0.18
C ALA A 58 16.15 15.36 1.26
N GLU A 59 16.58 16.59 1.51
CA GLU A 59 17.30 17.00 2.74
C GLU A 59 16.41 17.53 3.87
N THR A 60 15.09 17.59 3.70
CA THR A 60 14.18 18.10 4.76
C THR A 60 13.91 17.09 5.87
N HIS A 61 14.90 16.81 6.73
CA HIS A 61 14.74 15.94 7.91
C HIS A 61 13.83 16.55 9.02
N MET A 62 13.47 17.84 8.93
CA MET A 62 12.75 18.58 9.99
C MET A 62 11.22 18.69 9.79
N ALA A 63 10.61 17.95 8.87
CA ALA A 63 9.19 18.14 8.57
C ALA A 63 8.22 17.36 9.48
N CYS A 64 8.64 16.22 10.06
CA CYS A 64 7.81 15.42 10.95
C CYS A 64 8.13 15.76 12.41
N LYS A 65 7.16 16.34 13.14
CA LYS A 65 7.38 16.82 14.52
C LYS A 65 7.46 15.68 15.52
N ARG A 66 6.77 14.57 15.22
CA ARG A 66 6.62 13.43 16.14
C ARG A 66 7.69 12.36 15.99
N LEU A 67 8.61 12.51 15.02
CA LEU A 67 9.64 11.52 14.73
C LEU A 67 10.48 11.18 15.97
N GLU A 68 10.93 12.19 16.73
CA GLU A 68 11.71 11.96 17.95
C GLU A 68 10.95 11.13 18.99
N GLY A 69 9.65 11.37 19.14
CA GLY A 69 8.79 10.60 20.02
C GLY A 69 8.62 9.15 19.54
N TRP A 70 8.49 8.92 18.24
CA TRP A 70 8.34 7.58 17.67
C TRP A 70 9.62 6.75 17.69
N ARG A 71 10.80 7.38 17.73
CA ARG A 71 12.08 6.68 17.93
C ARG A 71 12.24 6.09 19.32
N SER A 72 11.54 6.65 20.31
CA SER A 72 11.68 6.23 21.70
C SER A 72 11.30 4.76 21.87
N GLY A 73 12.26 3.94 22.29
CA GLY A 73 12.07 2.51 22.55
C GLY A 73 12.27 1.59 21.34
N LEU A 74 12.63 2.15 20.17
CA LEU A 74 13.07 1.37 19.01
C LEU A 74 14.57 1.08 19.07
N ASP A 75 14.98 -0.04 18.49
CA ASP A 75 16.40 -0.32 18.30
C ASP A 75 17.01 0.51 17.13
N PRO A 76 18.35 0.50 16.94
CA PRO A 76 18.98 1.28 15.88
C PRO A 76 18.50 0.94 14.46
N GLU A 77 18.22 -0.32 14.12
CA GLU A 77 17.79 -0.68 12.78
C GLU A 77 16.31 -0.35 12.55
N GLU A 78 15.46 -0.54 13.56
CA GLU A 78 14.07 -0.07 13.54
C GLU A 78 13.98 1.45 13.42
N THR A 79 14.88 2.16 14.11
CA THR A 79 15.01 3.61 14.03
C THR A 79 15.40 4.03 12.61
N GLU A 80 16.41 3.39 12.01
CA GLU A 80 16.82 3.66 10.62
C GLU A 80 15.72 3.29 9.60
N GLU A 81 14.97 2.20 9.82
CA GLU A 81 13.82 1.82 8.99
C GLU A 81 12.73 2.90 9.06
N LEU A 82 12.34 3.31 10.27
CA LEU A 82 11.35 4.36 10.50
C LEU A 82 11.77 5.70 9.87
N GLU A 83 13.04 6.11 10.03
CA GLU A 83 13.55 7.35 9.45
C GLU A 83 13.49 7.35 7.93
N ARG A 84 13.81 6.22 7.29
CA ARG A 84 13.69 6.07 5.84
C ARG A 84 12.24 6.13 5.37
N ASP A 85 11.33 5.50 6.12
CA ASP A 85 9.91 5.52 5.80
C ASP A 85 9.33 6.94 5.91
N VAL A 86 9.64 7.64 7.01
CA VAL A 86 9.24 9.02 7.24
C VAL A 86 9.87 9.96 6.21
N ALA A 87 11.15 9.78 5.85
CA ALA A 87 11.79 10.56 4.81
C ALA A 87 11.09 10.40 3.45
N THR A 88 10.68 9.18 3.10
CA THR A 88 9.89 8.91 1.89
C THR A 88 8.55 9.65 1.91
N ALA A 89 7.85 9.61 3.05
CA ALA A 89 6.59 10.34 3.24
C ALA A 89 6.78 11.86 3.14
N VAL A 90 7.81 12.43 3.79
CA VAL A 90 8.11 13.88 3.75
C VAL A 90 8.36 14.40 2.34
N LYS A 91 9.05 13.62 1.50
CA LYS A 91 9.34 14.00 0.12
C LYS A 91 8.09 14.05 -0.77
N ARG A 92 7.05 13.29 -0.42
CA ARG A 92 5.88 13.04 -1.29
C ARG A 92 4.59 13.67 -0.76
N LEU A 93 4.51 13.91 0.55
CA LEU A 93 3.34 14.50 1.19
C LEU A 93 3.50 16.02 1.43
N PRO A 94 2.46 16.81 1.11
CA PRO A 94 2.37 18.22 1.51
C PRO A 94 2.52 18.40 3.02
N ARG A 95 3.20 19.46 3.46
CA ARG A 95 3.57 19.66 4.86
C ARG A 95 2.31 19.88 5.67
N ARG A 96 1.40 20.66 5.08
CA ARG A 96 0.12 20.94 5.71
C ARG A 96 -0.76 19.69 5.86
N LEU A 97 -0.67 18.71 4.96
CA LEU A 97 -1.37 17.43 5.16
C LEU A 97 -0.74 16.66 6.32
N MET A 98 0.60 16.59 6.37
CA MET A 98 1.29 15.93 7.48
C MET A 98 0.94 16.57 8.84
N ASP A 99 0.97 17.89 8.93
CA ASP A 99 0.56 18.64 10.13
C ASP A 99 -0.88 18.29 10.56
N GLU A 100 -1.80 18.15 9.59
CA GLU A 100 -3.20 17.81 9.86
C GLU A 100 -3.31 16.37 10.39
N LEU A 101 -2.68 15.39 9.74
CA LEU A 101 -2.68 13.98 10.17
C LEU A 101 -2.07 13.81 11.57
N GLU A 102 -0.93 14.46 11.84
CA GLU A 102 -0.28 14.40 13.15
C GLU A 102 -1.18 14.95 14.26
N SER A 103 -1.97 16.00 13.96
CA SER A 103 -2.89 16.64 14.91
C SER A 103 -4.16 15.84 15.22
N TRP A 104 -4.53 14.87 14.39
CA TRP A 104 -5.74 14.07 14.63
C TRP A 104 -5.60 13.20 15.88
N SER A 105 -4.42 12.60 16.05
CA SER A 105 -4.15 11.71 17.19
C SER A 105 -3.97 12.40 18.55
N GLU A 106 -3.73 13.72 18.56
CA GLU A 106 -3.57 14.51 19.79
C GLU A 106 -4.92 14.75 20.51
N ARG A 107 -6.05 14.52 19.83
CA ARG A 107 -7.40 14.72 20.39
C ARG A 107 -7.92 13.54 21.21
N LYS A 108 -7.03 12.64 21.66
CA LYS A 108 -7.37 11.54 22.58
C LYS A 108 -7.78 12.09 23.94
N GLY A 109 -9.06 12.43 24.07
CA GLY A 109 -9.64 12.86 25.34
C GLY A 109 -11.11 13.20 25.23
N GLY A 110 -11.97 12.19 25.02
CA GLY A 110 -13.38 12.11 25.45
C GLY A 110 -14.39 13.20 25.04
N GLU A 111 -13.94 14.33 24.51
CA GLU A 111 -14.77 15.36 23.94
C GLU A 111 -14.91 15.02 22.46
N GLU A 112 -15.95 14.25 22.13
CA GLU A 112 -16.60 14.38 20.84
C GLU A 112 -17.07 15.84 20.71
N MET A 113 -16.16 16.77 20.43
CA MET A 113 -16.55 18.05 19.88
C MET A 113 -17.24 17.70 18.58
N ASP A 114 -18.56 17.94 18.51
CA ASP A 114 -19.34 17.89 17.28
C ASP A 114 -18.64 18.78 16.24
N GLU A 115 -17.77 18.16 15.45
CA GLU A 115 -17.05 18.85 14.39
C GLU A 115 -18.07 19.12 13.30
N GLY A 116 -18.55 20.36 13.26
CA GLY A 116 -19.58 20.77 12.32
C GLY A 116 -19.29 20.25 10.89
N PRO A 117 -20.34 19.92 10.10
CA PRO A 117 -20.22 19.15 8.85
C PRO A 117 -19.16 19.65 7.86
N SER A 118 -18.93 20.97 7.86
CA SER A 118 -17.93 21.64 7.04
C SER A 118 -16.49 21.19 7.35
N ARG A 119 -16.15 21.01 8.63
CA ARG A 119 -14.82 20.56 9.08
C ARG A 119 -14.60 19.08 8.82
N LEU A 120 -15.62 18.26 9.11
CA LEU A 120 -15.60 16.83 8.80
C LEU A 120 -15.37 16.58 7.31
N LEU A 121 -16.05 17.32 6.44
CA LEU A 121 -15.82 17.24 5.00
C LEU A 121 -14.38 17.62 4.63
N GLY A 122 -13.79 18.63 5.28
CA GLY A 122 -12.37 18.97 5.10
C GLY A 122 -11.43 17.82 5.46
N LYS A 123 -11.69 17.11 6.57
CA LYS A 123 -10.93 15.91 6.98
C LYS A 123 -11.07 14.75 5.99
N ILE A 124 -12.30 14.48 5.54
CA ILE A 124 -12.60 13.46 4.53
C ILE A 124 -11.80 13.71 3.25
N LEU A 125 -11.82 14.94 2.74
CA LEU A 125 -11.06 15.31 1.54
C LEU A 125 -9.55 15.24 1.79
N THR A 126 -9.08 15.65 2.97
CA THR A 126 -7.68 15.53 3.38
C THR A 126 -7.21 14.07 3.30
N TRP A 127 -8.00 13.14 3.86
CA TRP A 127 -7.66 11.72 3.83
C TRP A 127 -7.69 11.15 2.41
N LEU A 128 -8.70 11.46 1.60
CA LEU A 128 -8.76 11.04 0.19
C LEU A 128 -7.52 11.51 -0.59
N ILE A 129 -7.07 12.74 -0.38
CA ILE A 129 -5.84 13.25 -1.00
C ILE A 129 -4.61 12.48 -0.52
N CYS A 130 -4.54 12.12 0.76
CA CYS A 130 -3.45 11.28 1.27
C CYS A 130 -3.42 9.90 0.58
N LEU A 131 -4.59 9.31 0.33
CA LEU A 131 -4.74 8.06 -0.42
C LEU A 131 -4.35 8.22 -1.90
N ASP A 132 -4.65 9.36 -2.52
CA ASP A 132 -4.20 9.64 -3.89
C ASP A 132 -2.67 9.83 -3.96
N PHE A 133 -2.05 10.45 -2.95
CA PHE A 133 -0.59 10.62 -2.91
C PHE A 133 0.16 9.29 -2.72
N ILE A 134 -0.33 8.40 -1.87
CA ILE A 134 0.28 7.06 -1.72
C ILE A 134 0.12 6.24 -3.01
N ASP A 135 -1.04 6.30 -3.68
CA ASP A 135 -1.27 5.62 -4.95
C ASP A 135 -0.34 6.16 -6.06
N GLY A 136 -0.23 7.49 -6.19
CA GLY A 136 0.66 8.12 -7.16
C GLY A 136 2.14 7.83 -6.90
N ALA A 137 2.56 7.87 -5.63
CA ALA A 137 3.93 7.51 -5.26
C ALA A 137 4.25 6.05 -5.55
N ALA A 138 3.31 5.15 -5.31
CA ALA A 138 3.46 3.72 -5.57
C ALA A 138 3.49 3.39 -7.07
N ALA A 139 2.85 4.20 -7.91
CA ALA A 139 2.92 4.06 -9.36
C ALA A 139 4.32 4.38 -9.92
N VAL A 140 5.10 5.23 -9.22
CA VAL A 140 6.50 5.52 -9.56
C VAL A 140 7.44 4.44 -9.02
N ASP A 141 7.27 4.07 -7.76
CA ASP A 141 8.01 2.98 -7.12
C ASP A 141 7.14 2.37 -6.02
N ILE A 142 6.81 1.09 -6.17
CA ILE A 142 5.95 0.33 -5.25
C ILE A 142 6.40 0.44 -3.79
N ARG A 143 7.71 0.53 -3.54
CA ARG A 143 8.28 0.60 -2.18
C ARG A 143 7.76 1.81 -1.41
N ASN A 144 7.46 2.90 -2.13
CA ASN A 144 6.89 4.11 -1.54
C ASN A 144 5.57 3.83 -0.80
N ARG A 145 4.75 2.89 -1.27
CA ARG A 145 3.50 2.51 -0.59
C ARG A 145 3.78 2.04 0.83
N SER A 146 4.68 1.08 0.99
CA SER A 146 5.01 0.52 2.31
C SER A 146 5.56 1.58 3.27
N SER A 147 6.41 2.49 2.78
CA SER A 147 6.97 3.57 3.59
C SER A 147 5.93 4.60 4.02
N ILE A 148 5.06 5.03 3.10
CA ILE A 148 4.00 6.00 3.42
C ILE A 148 2.92 5.36 4.31
N SER A 149 2.59 4.08 4.08
CA SER A 149 1.69 3.28 4.92
C SER A 149 2.23 3.20 6.36
N SER A 150 3.53 2.91 6.54
CA SER A 150 4.15 2.92 7.87
C SER A 150 4.10 4.29 8.55
N TYR A 151 4.28 5.38 7.80
CA TYR A 151 4.07 6.73 8.33
C TYR A 151 2.61 6.94 8.80
N PHE A 152 1.61 6.55 8.01
CA PHE A 152 0.20 6.66 8.41
C PHE A 152 -0.12 5.84 9.65
N GLU A 153 0.41 4.63 9.77
CA GLU A 153 0.30 3.79 10.96
C GLU A 153 0.81 4.53 12.22
N ARG A 154 2.01 5.12 12.15
CA ARG A 154 2.60 5.88 13.27
C ARG A 154 1.80 7.12 13.65
N THR A 155 1.17 7.78 12.69
CA THR A 155 0.28 8.92 12.99
C THR A 155 -1.02 8.50 13.67
N GLY A 156 -1.49 7.26 13.46
CA GLY A 156 -2.82 6.81 13.86
C GLY A 156 -3.96 7.42 13.03
N ALA A 157 -3.65 8.11 11.92
CA ALA A 157 -4.63 8.87 11.16
C ALA A 157 -5.70 8.00 10.50
N LEU A 158 -5.41 6.73 10.17
CA LEU A 158 -6.39 5.80 9.63
C LEU A 158 -7.54 5.57 10.61
N ASN A 159 -7.24 5.36 11.90
CA ASN A 159 -8.27 5.10 12.92
C ASN A 159 -9.20 6.30 13.06
N GLU A 160 -8.63 7.51 13.08
CA GLU A 160 -9.38 8.77 13.13
C GLU A 160 -10.23 9.00 11.87
N ALA A 161 -9.67 8.72 10.68
CA ALA A 161 -10.38 8.85 9.41
C ALA A 161 -11.57 7.88 9.31
N LEU A 162 -11.39 6.62 9.71
CA LEU A 162 -12.46 5.63 9.71
C LEU A 162 -13.50 5.94 10.79
N ALA A 163 -13.10 6.31 12.01
CA ALA A 163 -14.02 6.71 13.07
C ALA A 163 -14.90 7.89 12.64
N ALA A 164 -14.32 8.89 11.99
CA ALA A 164 -15.03 10.07 11.51
C ALA A 164 -16.06 9.76 10.39
N THR A 165 -15.88 8.66 9.65
CA THR A 165 -16.70 8.35 8.47
C THR A 165 -17.66 7.18 8.68
N ILE A 166 -17.41 6.29 9.65
CA ILE A 166 -18.10 5.00 9.73
C ILE A 166 -19.60 5.11 9.98
N HIS A 167 -20.01 6.12 10.76
CA HIS A 167 -21.42 6.35 11.08
C HIS A 167 -22.18 7.07 9.96
N GLN A 168 -21.46 7.74 9.05
CA GLN A 168 -22.04 8.44 7.90
C GLN A 168 -22.04 7.56 6.65
N ALA A 169 -21.14 6.58 6.57
CA ALA A 169 -20.99 5.72 5.40
C ALA A 169 -22.20 4.81 5.19
N ARG A 170 -22.64 4.70 3.94
CA ARG A 170 -23.74 3.82 3.52
C ARG A 170 -23.24 2.40 3.20
N LEU A 171 -22.63 1.74 4.18
CA LEU A 171 -22.04 0.41 4.00
C LEU A 171 -23.07 -0.69 3.68
N PHE A 172 -24.35 -0.44 3.96
CA PHE A 172 -25.44 -1.40 3.83
C PHE A 172 -26.18 -1.36 2.48
N ASP A 173 -26.00 -0.29 1.70
CA ASP A 173 -26.76 -0.09 0.47
C ASP A 173 -26.04 -0.73 -0.71
N LYS A 174 -26.41 -1.98 -1.02
CA LYS A 174 -25.78 -2.80 -2.07
C LYS A 174 -26.01 -2.26 -3.49
N GLN A 175 -26.93 -1.32 -3.68
CA GLN A 175 -27.23 -0.72 -4.99
C GLN A 175 -26.64 0.68 -5.17
N ASP A 176 -26.19 1.31 -4.07
CA ASP A 176 -25.56 2.62 -4.12
C ASP A 176 -24.13 2.52 -4.67
N THR A 177 -23.99 2.86 -5.95
CA THR A 177 -22.71 2.98 -6.65
C THR A 177 -22.33 4.44 -6.88
N GLU A 178 -23.11 5.40 -6.34
CA GLU A 178 -22.90 6.84 -6.58
C GLU A 178 -21.52 7.29 -6.04
N TRP A 179 -21.07 6.66 -4.96
CA TRP A 179 -19.76 6.90 -4.34
C TRP A 179 -18.58 6.67 -5.29
N MET A 180 -18.69 5.79 -6.28
CA MET A 180 -17.62 5.52 -7.24
C MET A 180 -17.31 6.72 -8.15
N SER A 181 -18.25 7.65 -8.31
CA SER A 181 -18.13 8.82 -9.19
C SER A 181 -18.40 10.14 -8.47
N CYS A 182 -18.40 10.15 -7.14
CA CYS A 182 -18.83 11.31 -6.34
C CYS A 182 -17.81 12.46 -6.32
N THR A 183 -16.63 12.27 -6.90
CA THR A 183 -15.53 13.24 -6.91
C THR A 183 -15.48 14.16 -8.13
N GLY A 184 -16.48 14.15 -9.01
CA GLY A 184 -16.54 15.04 -10.16
C GLY A 184 -16.71 16.52 -9.78
N ALA A 185 -16.09 17.43 -10.55
CA ALA A 185 -16.12 18.88 -10.33
C ALA A 185 -17.56 19.43 -10.27
N GLU A 186 -18.48 18.83 -11.04
CA GLU A 186 -19.90 19.15 -11.14
C GLU A 186 -20.72 18.79 -9.89
N LYS A 187 -20.18 17.98 -8.99
CA LYS A 187 -20.90 17.45 -7.82
C LYS A 187 -20.74 18.30 -6.54
N ALA A 188 -20.03 19.43 -6.61
CA ALA A 188 -19.59 20.26 -5.47
C ALA A 188 -20.68 20.78 -4.51
N ASN A 189 -21.97 20.73 -4.86
CA ASN A 189 -23.01 21.56 -4.24
C ASN A 189 -24.21 20.77 -3.66
N ARG A 190 -24.00 19.55 -3.13
CA ARG A 190 -25.11 18.71 -2.63
C ARG A 190 -24.99 18.39 -1.14
N THR A 191 -26.05 18.65 -0.38
CA THR A 191 -26.24 18.23 1.03
C THR A 191 -26.10 16.71 1.22
N ILE A 192 -26.19 15.92 0.15
CA ILE A 192 -26.09 14.45 0.11
C ILE A 192 -24.63 13.96 0.00
N LEU A 193 -23.64 14.85 -0.13
CA LEU A 193 -22.24 14.47 -0.37
C LEU A 193 -21.58 13.73 0.78
N LEU A 194 -21.92 14.03 2.03
CA LEU A 194 -21.16 13.54 3.18
C LEU A 194 -21.25 12.01 3.35
N PRO A 195 -22.43 11.36 3.33
CA PRO A 195 -22.52 9.89 3.35
C PRO A 195 -21.82 9.22 2.18
N ILE A 196 -21.96 9.79 0.98
CA ILE A 196 -21.39 9.24 -0.25
C ILE A 196 -19.86 9.31 -0.23
N LEU A 197 -19.30 10.45 0.17
CA LEU A 197 -17.85 10.61 0.33
C LEU A 197 -17.31 9.76 1.48
N SER A 198 -18.09 9.55 2.53
CA SER A 198 -17.72 8.64 3.63
C SER A 198 -17.63 7.19 3.15
N THR A 199 -18.58 6.73 2.33
CA THR A 199 -18.49 5.42 1.66
C THR A 199 -17.26 5.33 0.75
N LEU A 200 -16.96 6.40 -0.02
CA LEU A 200 -15.75 6.44 -0.84
C LEU A 200 -14.47 6.37 0.00
N VAL A 201 -14.39 7.09 1.13
CA VAL A 201 -13.25 7.01 2.06
C VAL A 201 -13.07 5.59 2.56
N PHE A 202 -14.14 4.92 2.98
CA PHE A 202 -14.08 3.52 3.40
C PHE A 202 -13.50 2.63 2.31
N PHE A 203 -14.08 2.69 1.10
CA PHE A 203 -13.60 1.92 -0.03
C PHE A 203 -12.12 2.19 -0.34
N ARG A 204 -11.73 3.46 -0.48
CA ARG A 204 -10.37 3.86 -0.86
C ARG A 204 -9.35 3.50 0.22
N THR A 205 -9.72 3.59 1.50
CA THR A 205 -8.83 3.19 2.60
C THR A 205 -8.53 1.69 2.55
N ILE A 206 -9.57 0.87 2.35
CA ILE A 206 -9.42 -0.59 2.23
C ILE A 206 -8.59 -0.96 1.00
N GLU A 207 -8.80 -0.26 -0.13
CA GLU A 207 -8.08 -0.48 -1.37
C GLU A 207 -6.59 -0.09 -1.28
N SER A 208 -6.29 1.11 -0.80
CA SER A 208 -4.92 1.67 -0.82
C SER A 208 -4.07 1.22 0.38
N LEU A 209 -4.70 0.83 1.50
CA LEU A 209 -4.05 0.43 2.75
C LEU A 209 -4.62 -0.89 3.29
N PRO A 210 -4.54 -2.00 2.52
CA PRO A 210 -5.16 -3.26 2.89
C PRO A 210 -4.63 -3.84 4.22
N THR A 211 -3.32 -3.74 4.47
CA THR A 211 -2.69 -4.28 5.70
C THR A 211 -3.13 -3.50 6.93
N LEU A 212 -3.10 -2.16 6.89
CA LEU A 212 -3.53 -1.33 8.03
C LEU A 212 -5.03 -1.47 8.27
N THR A 213 -5.83 -1.52 7.21
CA THR A 213 -7.28 -1.76 7.31
C THR A 213 -7.57 -3.10 7.99
N LYS A 214 -6.82 -4.15 7.67
CA LYS A 214 -7.00 -5.47 8.27
C LYS A 214 -6.64 -5.48 9.77
N SER A 215 -5.56 -4.80 10.16
CA SER A 215 -5.23 -4.61 11.58
C SER A 215 -6.32 -3.82 12.29
N TRP A 216 -6.73 -2.67 11.77
CA TRP A 216 -7.86 -1.90 12.31
C TRP A 216 -9.12 -2.76 12.45
N TRP A 217 -9.48 -3.54 11.44
CA TRP A 217 -10.68 -4.39 11.48
C TRP A 217 -10.61 -5.46 12.58
N THR A 218 -9.41 -6.00 12.84
CA THR A 218 -9.18 -7.04 13.84
C THR A 218 -9.12 -6.46 15.25
N ASP A 219 -8.43 -5.32 15.40
CA ASP A 219 -7.98 -4.80 16.70
C ASP A 219 -8.85 -3.64 17.21
N ASP A 220 -9.34 -2.77 16.32
CA ASP A 220 -9.96 -1.48 16.65
C ASP A 220 -11.43 -1.34 16.20
N CYS A 221 -11.87 -2.10 15.19
CA CYS A 221 -13.20 -1.94 14.62
C CYS A 221 -14.31 -2.32 15.62
N PRO A 222 -15.28 -1.42 15.90
CA PRO A 222 -16.37 -1.71 16.81
C PRO A 222 -17.13 -2.97 16.40
N ARG A 223 -17.38 -3.87 17.36
CA ARG A 223 -18.05 -5.17 17.11
C ARG A 223 -19.35 -5.07 16.28
N PRO A 224 -20.26 -4.09 16.51
CA PRO A 224 -21.47 -3.96 15.71
C PRO A 224 -21.20 -3.65 14.23
N LEU A 225 -20.03 -3.10 13.90
CA LEU A 225 -19.64 -2.66 12.56
C LEU A 225 -18.79 -3.69 11.81
N GLN A 226 -18.29 -4.74 12.47
CA GLN A 226 -17.49 -5.78 11.82
C GLN A 226 -18.25 -6.52 10.71
N ASN A 227 -19.51 -6.91 10.96
CA ASN A 227 -20.36 -7.56 9.95
C ASN A 227 -20.72 -6.61 8.78
N PRO A 228 -21.21 -5.39 9.03
CA PRO A 228 -21.44 -4.39 7.97
C PRO A 228 -20.22 -4.15 7.08
N VAL A 229 -19.03 -3.98 7.69
CA VAL A 229 -17.78 -3.80 6.94
C VAL A 229 -17.46 -5.04 6.12
N THR A 230 -17.64 -6.24 6.68
CA THR A 230 -17.41 -7.50 5.96
C THR A 230 -18.34 -7.64 4.74
N GLU A 231 -19.63 -7.31 4.89
CA GLU A 231 -20.60 -7.34 3.78
C GLU A 231 -20.27 -6.33 2.69
N PHE A 232 -19.87 -5.11 3.07
CA PHE A 232 -19.44 -4.08 2.14
C PHE A 232 -18.19 -4.52 1.37
N VAL A 233 -17.20 -5.09 2.07
CA VAL A 233 -15.99 -5.62 1.45
C VAL A 233 -16.33 -6.73 0.45
N GLN A 234 -17.21 -7.66 0.83
CA GLN A 234 -17.59 -8.77 -0.02
C GLN A 234 -18.34 -8.34 -1.29
N SER A 235 -19.27 -7.39 -1.15
CA SER A 235 -20.18 -7.00 -2.23
C SER A 235 -19.59 -5.92 -3.15
N SER A 236 -18.76 -5.03 -2.62
CA SER A 236 -18.32 -3.82 -3.32
C SER A 236 -16.80 -3.74 -3.45
N VAL A 237 -16.05 -4.01 -2.39
CA VAL A 237 -14.59 -3.78 -2.40
C VAL A 237 -13.83 -4.87 -3.16
N ALA A 238 -13.95 -6.13 -2.74
CA ALA A 238 -13.20 -7.23 -3.33
C ALA A 238 -13.46 -7.42 -4.84
N PRO A 239 -14.70 -7.29 -5.35
CA PRO A 239 -14.95 -7.33 -6.80
C PRO A 239 -14.26 -6.21 -7.57
N GLU A 240 -14.24 -4.99 -7.05
CA GLU A 240 -13.59 -3.84 -7.69
C GLU A 240 -12.07 -3.93 -7.65
N ILE A 241 -11.48 -4.36 -6.53
CA ILE A 241 -10.05 -4.68 -6.45
C ILE A 241 -9.69 -5.69 -7.53
N MET A 242 -10.44 -6.80 -7.62
CA MET A 242 -10.17 -7.86 -8.60
C MET A 242 -10.28 -7.35 -10.04
N LYS A 243 -11.29 -6.53 -10.37
CA LYS A 243 -11.41 -5.90 -11.70
C LYS A 243 -10.19 -5.03 -12.03
N ARG A 244 -9.73 -4.21 -11.08
CA ARG A 244 -8.58 -3.32 -11.26
C ARG A 244 -7.28 -4.11 -11.43
N GLU A 245 -7.06 -5.14 -10.62
CA GLU A 245 -5.90 -6.03 -10.76
C GLU A 245 -5.88 -6.70 -12.14
N MET A 246 -7.02 -7.22 -12.62
CA MET A 246 -7.10 -7.83 -13.95
C MET A 246 -6.81 -6.83 -15.06
N ALA A 247 -7.29 -5.59 -14.93
CA ALA A 247 -6.98 -4.52 -15.87
C ALA A 247 -5.49 -4.18 -15.89
N ARG A 248 -4.84 -4.07 -14.72
CA ARG A 248 -3.39 -3.82 -14.61
C ARG A 248 -2.58 -4.96 -15.22
N ILE A 249 -2.90 -6.20 -14.89
CA ILE A 249 -2.22 -7.38 -15.46
C ILE A 249 -2.34 -7.39 -16.98
N LYS A 250 -3.52 -7.08 -17.53
CA LYS A 250 -3.72 -7.01 -18.99
C LYS A 250 -2.90 -5.90 -19.67
N MET A 251 -2.62 -4.80 -18.96
CA MET A 251 -1.86 -3.66 -19.48
C MET A 251 -0.34 -3.80 -19.27
N ALA A 252 0.10 -4.70 -18.38
CA ALA A 252 1.50 -4.84 -18.03
C ALA A 252 2.33 -5.35 -19.21
N GLN A 253 3.40 -4.62 -19.54
CA GLN A 253 4.34 -4.97 -20.61
C GLN A 253 5.49 -5.85 -20.08
N ASP A 254 5.78 -5.79 -18.79
CA ASP A 254 6.92 -6.45 -18.13
C ASP A 254 6.65 -7.91 -17.73
N LEU A 255 5.60 -8.52 -18.26
CA LEU A 255 5.28 -9.94 -18.05
C LEU A 255 6.06 -10.87 -19.00
N SER A 256 7.14 -10.41 -19.62
CA SER A 256 7.87 -11.17 -20.65
C SER A 256 8.26 -12.57 -20.16
N GLY A 257 7.86 -13.60 -20.91
CA GLY A 257 8.09 -15.01 -20.58
C GLY A 257 7.09 -15.61 -19.57
N MET A 258 6.18 -14.81 -19.01
CA MET A 258 5.14 -15.24 -18.06
C MET A 258 3.74 -15.02 -18.67
N GLU A 259 2.99 -16.11 -18.82
CA GLU A 259 1.59 -16.06 -19.26
C GLU A 259 0.67 -15.94 -18.05
N VAL A 260 -0.14 -14.89 -18.00
CA VAL A 260 -1.06 -14.64 -16.89
C VAL A 260 -2.50 -14.66 -17.38
N THR A 261 -3.33 -15.47 -16.72
CA THR A 261 -4.78 -15.53 -16.93
C THR A 261 -5.48 -15.32 -15.60
N GLY A 262 -6.72 -14.83 -15.61
CA GLY A 262 -7.47 -14.64 -14.38
C GLY A 262 -8.93 -14.38 -14.61
N SER A 263 -9.72 -14.51 -13.55
CA SER A 263 -11.17 -14.41 -13.59
C SER A 263 -11.69 -13.64 -12.38
N VAL A 264 -12.39 -12.54 -12.64
CA VAL A 264 -13.06 -11.75 -11.60
C VAL A 264 -14.14 -12.57 -10.89
N ILE A 265 -14.79 -13.49 -11.61
CA ILE A 265 -15.91 -14.29 -11.09
C ILE A 265 -15.40 -15.37 -10.13
N SER A 266 -14.39 -16.16 -10.54
CA SER A 266 -13.81 -17.18 -9.65
C SER A 266 -12.86 -16.58 -8.61
N ARG A 267 -12.39 -15.33 -8.84
CA ARG A 267 -11.37 -14.63 -8.03
C ARG A 267 -10.03 -15.36 -8.02
N GLU A 268 -9.69 -15.95 -9.16
CA GLU A 268 -8.46 -16.72 -9.33
C GLU A 268 -7.58 -16.06 -10.39
N VAL A 269 -6.28 -16.05 -10.14
CA VAL A 269 -5.24 -15.61 -11.06
C VAL A 269 -4.23 -16.73 -11.20
N VAL A 270 -3.94 -17.14 -12.43
CA VAL A 270 -2.98 -18.20 -12.75
C VAL A 270 -1.88 -17.59 -13.61
N ALA A 271 -0.65 -17.69 -13.15
CA ALA A 271 0.54 -17.30 -13.90
C ALA A 271 1.41 -18.52 -14.18
N THR A 272 1.83 -18.67 -15.42
CA THR A 272 2.73 -19.74 -15.88
C THR A 272 4.00 -19.12 -16.42
N TYR A 273 5.14 -19.59 -15.92
CA TYR A 273 6.47 -19.11 -16.30
C TYR A 273 7.33 -20.29 -16.75
N ALA A 274 7.89 -20.20 -17.95
CA ALA A 274 8.79 -21.23 -18.49
C ALA A 274 10.24 -20.73 -18.46
N GLN A 275 11.13 -21.52 -17.88
CA GLN A 275 12.57 -21.29 -17.88
C GLN A 275 13.28 -22.62 -18.11
N ASP A 276 14.12 -22.68 -19.14
CA ASP A 276 14.79 -23.90 -19.61
C ASP A 276 13.80 -25.06 -19.87
N GLU A 277 14.01 -26.23 -19.26
CA GLU A 277 13.12 -27.40 -19.35
C GLU A 277 12.02 -27.43 -18.27
N CYS A 278 11.90 -26.37 -17.45
CA CYS A 278 10.95 -26.28 -16.35
C CYS A 278 9.79 -25.32 -16.64
N GLN A 279 8.56 -25.77 -16.44
CA GLN A 279 7.34 -24.94 -16.51
C GLN A 279 6.75 -24.72 -15.11
N LEU A 280 6.94 -23.54 -14.54
CA LEU A 280 6.42 -23.18 -13.22
C LEU A 280 5.01 -22.59 -13.36
N SER A 281 4.13 -22.90 -12.42
CA SER A 281 2.79 -22.31 -12.37
C SER A 281 2.43 -21.91 -10.95
N VAL A 282 1.82 -20.74 -10.81
CA VAL A 282 1.27 -20.23 -9.55
C VAL A 282 -0.18 -19.83 -9.73
N MET A 283 -1.02 -20.24 -8.78
CA MET A 283 -2.41 -19.87 -8.67
C MET A 283 -2.63 -19.07 -7.39
N ILE A 284 -3.17 -17.86 -7.53
CA ILE A 284 -3.56 -16.98 -6.44
C ILE A 284 -5.08 -16.97 -6.37
N ARG A 285 -5.65 -17.38 -5.23
CA ARG A 285 -7.08 -17.32 -4.95
C ARG A 285 -7.36 -16.17 -3.98
N VAL A 286 -8.15 -15.21 -4.44
CA VAL A 286 -8.54 -14.04 -3.66
C VAL A 286 -9.86 -14.35 -2.94
N PRO A 287 -9.92 -14.25 -1.60
CA PRO A 287 -11.14 -14.57 -0.86
C PRO A 287 -12.25 -13.54 -1.14
N PRO A 288 -13.53 -13.91 -0.93
CA PRO A 288 -14.66 -12.99 -1.10
C PRO A 288 -14.51 -11.69 -0.30
N VAL A 289 -13.87 -11.77 0.86
CA VAL A 289 -13.71 -10.66 1.81
C VAL A 289 -12.27 -10.13 1.85
N PHE A 290 -11.54 -10.19 0.72
CA PHE A 290 -10.22 -9.58 0.60
C PHE A 290 -10.32 -8.04 0.75
N PRO A 291 -9.45 -7.36 1.52
CA PRO A 291 -8.22 -7.84 2.16
C PRO A 291 -8.35 -8.32 3.62
N LEU A 292 -9.57 -8.39 4.18
CA LEU A 292 -9.78 -8.79 5.59
C LEU A 292 -9.39 -10.26 5.84
N ARG A 293 -9.48 -11.11 4.81
CA ARG A 293 -8.98 -12.49 4.83
C ARG A 293 -7.80 -12.65 3.88
N ASN A 294 -6.95 -13.61 4.22
CA ASN A 294 -5.73 -13.88 3.46
C ASN A 294 -6.03 -14.46 2.08
N VAL A 295 -5.23 -14.07 1.10
CA VAL A 295 -5.13 -14.81 -0.16
C VAL A 295 -4.55 -16.20 0.07
N GLU A 296 -5.02 -17.15 -0.71
CA GLU A 296 -4.44 -18.49 -0.79
C GLU A 296 -3.57 -18.58 -2.04
N VAL A 297 -2.37 -19.15 -1.91
CA VAL A 297 -1.44 -19.30 -3.04
C VAL A 297 -1.04 -20.75 -3.16
N ASP A 298 -1.17 -21.28 -4.36
CA ASP A 298 -0.81 -22.64 -4.72
C ASP A 298 0.18 -22.60 -5.87
N CYS A 299 1.41 -23.05 -5.63
CA CYS A 299 2.42 -23.20 -6.67
C CYS A 299 2.44 -24.67 -7.10
N GLN A 300 2.04 -24.94 -8.35
CA GLN A 300 1.88 -26.29 -8.84
C GLN A 300 3.23 -27.01 -9.01
N LYS A 301 3.19 -28.34 -8.84
CA LYS A 301 4.36 -29.21 -8.94
C LYS A 301 4.79 -29.35 -10.39
N THR A 302 5.98 -28.85 -10.70
CA THR A 302 6.65 -29.05 -11.97
C THR A 302 7.65 -30.20 -11.88
N LEU A 303 7.82 -30.96 -12.97
CA LEU A 303 8.92 -31.91 -13.12
C LEU A 303 10.27 -31.18 -12.92
N GLY A 304 11.19 -31.76 -12.15
CA GLY A 304 12.52 -31.20 -11.92
C GLY A 304 12.66 -30.21 -10.75
N VAL A 305 11.56 -29.75 -10.13
CA VAL A 305 11.62 -28.81 -8.99
C VAL A 305 11.22 -29.48 -7.67
N ALA A 306 12.10 -29.36 -6.66
CA ALA A 306 11.85 -29.92 -5.33
C ALA A 306 10.67 -29.23 -4.62
N GLU A 307 9.88 -30.00 -3.87
CA GLU A 307 8.66 -29.51 -3.22
C GLU A 307 8.88 -28.35 -2.25
N LYS A 308 9.98 -28.39 -1.52
CA LYS A 308 10.34 -27.30 -0.61
C LYS A 308 10.49 -25.95 -1.32
N ARG A 309 10.85 -25.94 -2.61
CA ARG A 309 11.10 -24.71 -3.37
C ARG A 309 9.78 -24.01 -3.74
N TYR A 310 8.81 -24.73 -4.31
CA TYR A 310 7.53 -24.11 -4.65
C TYR A 310 6.70 -23.70 -3.41
N ARG A 311 6.80 -24.44 -2.29
CA ARG A 311 6.17 -24.04 -1.02
C ARG A 311 6.73 -22.71 -0.51
N ARG A 312 8.05 -22.47 -0.66
CA ARG A 312 8.67 -21.18 -0.32
C ARG A 312 8.14 -20.06 -1.21
N TRP A 313 8.04 -20.28 -2.52
CA TRP A 313 7.49 -19.29 -3.45
C TRP A 313 6.05 -18.92 -3.10
N ALA A 314 5.21 -19.90 -2.75
CA ALA A 314 3.84 -19.63 -2.29
C ALA A 314 3.81 -18.76 -1.03
N LEU A 315 4.69 -19.05 -0.05
CA LEU A 315 4.83 -18.24 1.17
C LEU A 315 5.28 -16.81 0.89
N GLN A 316 6.18 -16.59 -0.08
CA GLN A 316 6.63 -15.26 -0.45
C GLN A 316 5.48 -14.39 -0.98
N ILE A 317 4.69 -14.94 -1.92
CA ILE A 317 3.54 -14.26 -2.52
C ILE A 317 2.47 -14.00 -1.45
N MET A 318 2.14 -15.00 -0.62
CA MET A 318 1.20 -14.81 0.49
C MET A 318 1.66 -13.71 1.45
N ARG A 319 2.94 -13.65 1.78
CA ARG A 319 3.48 -12.61 2.66
C ARG A 319 3.31 -11.23 2.03
N MET A 320 3.67 -11.06 0.77
CA MET A 320 3.57 -9.78 0.08
C MET A 320 2.13 -9.25 0.03
N LEU A 321 1.19 -10.11 -0.40
CA LEU A 321 -0.21 -9.71 -0.57
C LEU A 321 -0.95 -9.48 0.75
N ASN A 322 -0.55 -10.17 1.82
CA ASN A 322 -1.28 -10.10 3.10
C ASN A 322 -0.65 -9.15 4.13
N THR A 323 0.60 -8.69 3.93
CA THR A 323 1.34 -7.93 4.96
C THR A 323 2.14 -6.73 4.46
N GLN A 324 2.26 -6.49 3.16
CA GLN A 324 3.14 -5.44 2.62
C GLN A 324 2.47 -4.54 1.59
N ASP A 325 1.13 -4.49 1.57
CA ASP A 325 0.34 -3.65 0.68
C ASP A 325 0.70 -3.79 -0.83
N GLY A 326 1.23 -4.96 -1.23
CA GLY A 326 1.56 -5.24 -2.63
C GLY A 326 0.34 -5.61 -3.47
N SER A 327 0.35 -5.28 -4.76
CA SER A 327 -0.69 -5.73 -5.70
C SER A 327 -0.45 -7.15 -6.21
N ILE A 328 -1.45 -7.76 -6.85
CA ILE A 328 -1.31 -9.09 -7.44
C ILE A 328 -0.27 -9.06 -8.57
N LEU A 329 -0.32 -8.03 -9.41
CA LEU A 329 0.68 -7.84 -10.46
C LEU A 329 2.10 -7.76 -9.88
N ASP A 330 2.28 -6.96 -8.84
CA ASP A 330 3.58 -6.78 -8.20
C ASP A 330 4.11 -8.09 -7.59
N ALA A 331 3.22 -8.87 -6.96
CA ALA A 331 3.56 -10.17 -6.41
C ALA A 331 3.99 -11.18 -7.47
N LEU A 332 3.35 -11.17 -8.64
CA LEU A 332 3.73 -12.00 -9.78
C LEU A 332 5.10 -11.60 -10.36
N LEU A 333 5.34 -10.29 -10.53
CA LEU A 333 6.62 -9.78 -11.03
C LEU A 333 7.77 -10.10 -10.06
N LEU A 334 7.56 -9.87 -8.76
CA LEU A 334 8.56 -10.19 -7.74
C LEU A 334 8.79 -11.71 -7.61
N TRP A 335 7.73 -12.52 -7.74
CA TRP A 335 7.87 -13.96 -7.80
C TRP A 335 8.77 -14.39 -8.96
N LYS A 336 8.52 -13.89 -10.17
CA LYS A 336 9.36 -14.18 -11.34
C LYS A 336 10.82 -13.78 -11.08
N GLN A 337 11.08 -12.57 -10.59
CA GLN A 337 12.44 -12.11 -10.30
C GLN A 337 13.16 -12.99 -9.26
N ASN A 338 12.44 -13.43 -8.23
CA ASN A 338 12.98 -14.37 -7.23
C ASN A 338 13.31 -15.73 -7.84
N VAL A 339 12.42 -16.25 -8.69
CA VAL A 339 12.68 -17.48 -9.45
C VAL A 339 13.95 -17.31 -10.27
N ASP A 340 14.02 -16.29 -11.12
CA ASP A 340 15.18 -16.02 -11.99
C ASP A 340 16.49 -16.01 -11.18
N LYS A 341 16.53 -15.28 -10.06
CA LYS A 341 17.70 -15.18 -9.18
C LYS A 341 18.08 -16.49 -8.51
N GLU A 342 17.10 -17.30 -8.11
CA GLU A 342 17.39 -18.63 -7.57
C GLU A 342 17.94 -19.57 -8.65
N PHE A 343 17.51 -19.44 -9.92
CA PHE A 343 18.08 -20.18 -11.05
C PHE A 343 19.50 -19.69 -11.41
N GLU A 344 19.82 -18.41 -11.19
CA GLU A 344 21.19 -17.87 -11.23
C GLU A 344 22.09 -18.38 -10.07
N GLY A 345 21.54 -19.15 -9.13
CA GLY A 345 22.28 -19.74 -8.02
C GLY A 345 22.33 -18.88 -6.75
N VAL A 346 21.54 -17.80 -6.68
CA VAL A 346 21.44 -16.99 -5.47
C VAL A 346 20.53 -17.68 -4.46
N GLU A 347 21.06 -18.00 -3.28
CA GLU A 347 20.27 -18.64 -2.23
C GLU A 347 19.29 -17.64 -1.56
N PRO A 348 18.04 -18.04 -1.30
CA PRO A 348 17.06 -17.20 -0.63
C PRO A 348 17.38 -17.03 0.86
N CYS A 349 16.97 -15.90 1.44
CA CYS A 349 17.11 -15.68 2.88
C CYS A 349 16.31 -16.73 3.67
N PRO A 350 16.91 -17.45 4.63
CA PRO A 350 16.22 -18.51 5.39
C PRO A 350 15.07 -18.04 6.28
N VAL A 351 15.00 -16.74 6.59
CA VAL A 351 13.97 -16.17 7.47
C VAL A 351 12.71 -15.78 6.69
N CYS A 352 12.87 -15.10 5.55
CA CYS A 352 11.74 -14.65 4.73
C CYS A 352 11.45 -15.56 3.53
N TYR A 353 12.31 -16.55 3.30
CA TYR A 353 12.29 -17.47 2.17
C TYR A 353 12.46 -16.85 0.78
N SER A 354 12.79 -15.56 0.67
CA SER A 354 12.91 -14.81 -0.59
C SER A 354 14.35 -14.39 -0.88
N VAL A 355 14.71 -14.25 -2.16
CA VAL A 355 15.99 -13.67 -2.57
C VAL A 355 15.92 -12.14 -2.48
N LEU A 356 14.90 -11.53 -3.07
CA LEU A 356 14.66 -10.10 -3.00
C LEU A 356 13.74 -9.79 -1.81
N CYS A 357 14.22 -8.99 -0.87
CA CYS A 357 13.39 -8.54 0.24
C CYS A 357 12.20 -7.74 -0.29
N VAL A 358 10.97 -8.11 0.09
CA VAL A 358 9.75 -7.49 -0.44
C VAL A 358 9.69 -5.96 -0.19
N LYS A 359 10.24 -5.46 0.92
CA LYS A 359 10.25 -4.02 1.24
C LYS A 359 11.35 -3.24 0.54
N THR A 360 12.59 -3.77 0.54
CA THR A 360 13.77 -3.02 0.08
C THR A 360 14.25 -3.41 -1.31
N HIS A 361 13.79 -4.56 -1.82
CA HIS A 361 14.30 -5.26 -3.01
C HIS A 361 15.81 -5.58 -2.92
N SER A 362 16.37 -5.60 -1.72
CA SER A 362 17.77 -5.97 -1.51
C SER A 362 17.95 -7.48 -1.46
N MET A 363 19.09 -7.98 -1.94
CA MET A 363 19.50 -9.37 -1.78
C MET A 363 19.98 -9.67 -0.34
N PRO A 364 20.04 -10.95 0.08
CA PRO A 364 20.55 -11.33 1.38
C PRO A 364 22.05 -11.04 1.41
N ASN A 365 22.46 -10.10 2.25
CA ASN A 365 23.81 -9.52 2.25
C ASN A 365 24.55 -9.73 3.58
N LEU A 366 23.92 -10.34 4.59
CA LEU A 366 24.58 -10.71 5.84
C LEU A 366 24.87 -12.20 5.85
N GLU A 367 26.13 -12.58 5.73
CA GLU A 367 26.56 -13.98 5.70
C GLU A 367 27.05 -14.44 7.07
N CYS A 368 26.54 -15.57 7.55
CA CYS A 368 27.01 -16.19 8.79
C CYS A 368 28.40 -16.83 8.57
N LYS A 369 29.41 -16.47 9.38
CA LYS A 369 30.76 -17.04 9.24
C LYS A 369 30.83 -18.53 9.53
N THR A 370 29.90 -19.07 10.32
CA THR A 370 29.89 -20.50 10.68
C THR A 370 29.24 -21.37 9.61
N CYS A 371 28.05 -21.01 9.13
CA CYS A 371 27.27 -21.85 8.21
C CYS A 371 27.13 -21.27 6.80
N GLN A 372 27.73 -20.10 6.53
CA GLN A 372 27.77 -19.42 5.21
C GLN A 372 26.41 -19.05 4.61
N ASN A 373 25.32 -19.24 5.35
CA ASN A 373 23.98 -18.85 4.90
C ASN A 373 23.83 -17.33 4.99
N ARG A 374 23.11 -16.75 4.02
CA ARG A 374 22.91 -15.32 3.88
C ARG A 374 21.53 -14.87 4.31
N PHE A 375 21.44 -13.71 4.93
CA PHE A 375 20.21 -13.13 5.44
C PHE A 375 20.03 -11.69 4.96
N HIS A 376 18.79 -11.27 4.73
CA HIS A 376 18.51 -9.83 4.69
C HIS A 376 18.75 -9.24 6.07
N SER A 377 19.36 -8.05 6.14
CA SER A 377 19.60 -7.36 7.41
C SER A 377 18.31 -7.28 8.25
N SER A 378 17.27 -6.68 7.68
CA SER A 378 15.98 -6.50 8.34
C SER A 378 15.31 -7.80 8.81
N CYS A 379 15.55 -8.93 8.14
CA CYS A 379 14.96 -10.21 8.54
C CYS A 379 15.68 -10.81 9.73
N LEU A 380 17.01 -10.74 9.73
CA LEU A 380 17.84 -11.32 10.79
C LEU A 380 17.66 -10.56 12.11
N PHE A 381 17.67 -9.24 12.07
CA PHE A 381 17.52 -8.42 13.27
C PHE A 381 16.11 -8.53 13.86
N LYS A 382 15.04 -8.49 13.04
CA LYS A 382 13.67 -8.80 13.50
C LYS A 382 13.59 -10.19 14.15
N TRP A 383 14.32 -11.16 13.62
CA TRP A 383 14.43 -12.48 14.26
C TRP A 383 15.11 -12.40 15.64
N PHE A 384 16.25 -11.72 15.76
CA PHE A 384 16.93 -11.56 17.07
C PHE A 384 16.04 -10.89 18.11
N GLN A 385 15.29 -9.87 17.72
CA GLN A 385 14.36 -9.17 18.60
C GLN A 385 13.24 -10.11 19.06
N SER A 386 12.58 -10.81 18.13
CA SER A 386 11.49 -11.74 18.43
C SER A 386 11.91 -12.94 19.29
N SER A 387 13.15 -13.42 19.12
CA SER A 387 13.69 -14.57 19.84
C SER A 387 14.41 -14.23 21.15
N GLY A 388 14.73 -12.95 21.37
CA GLY A 388 15.54 -12.46 22.49
C GLY A 388 16.99 -12.94 22.48
N LYS A 389 17.49 -13.47 21.34
CA LYS A 389 18.83 -14.07 21.22
C LYS A 389 19.51 -13.66 19.92
N SER A 390 20.75 -13.18 20.00
CA SER A 390 21.60 -12.91 18.84
C SER A 390 22.33 -14.18 18.36
N GLN A 391 21.59 -15.20 17.93
CA GLN A 391 22.11 -16.48 17.45
C GLN A 391 21.65 -16.75 16.02
N CYS A 392 22.51 -17.33 15.19
CA CYS A 392 22.16 -17.67 13.80
C CYS A 392 20.93 -18.59 13.77
N VAL A 393 19.93 -18.23 12.94
CA VAL A 393 18.65 -18.92 12.81
C VAL A 393 18.81 -20.42 12.46
N LEU A 394 19.88 -20.76 11.73
CA LEU A 394 20.13 -22.12 11.26
C LEU A 394 21.07 -22.91 12.16
N CYS A 395 22.27 -22.41 12.43
CA CYS A 395 23.28 -23.16 13.18
C CYS A 395 23.25 -22.92 14.70
N GLN A 396 22.41 -21.98 15.16
CA GLN A 396 22.22 -21.64 16.59
C GLN A 396 23.49 -21.16 17.31
N GLN A 397 24.59 -20.93 16.59
CA GLN A 397 25.79 -20.33 17.14
C GLN A 397 25.60 -18.82 17.37
N PRO A 398 26.29 -18.21 18.35
CA PRO A 398 26.32 -16.76 18.52
C PRO A 398 26.61 -16.07 17.19
N TRP A 399 25.83 -15.04 16.87
CA TRP A 399 25.91 -14.40 15.57
C TRP A 399 27.29 -13.76 15.37
N SER A 400 28.01 -14.26 14.36
CA SER A 400 29.21 -13.64 13.82
C SER A 400 29.10 -13.66 12.30
N GLY A 401 28.71 -12.52 11.72
CA GLY A 401 28.49 -12.40 10.29
C GLY A 401 29.24 -11.22 9.68
N THR A 402 29.34 -11.22 8.36
CA THR A 402 29.91 -10.12 7.57
C THR A 402 28.94 -9.69 6.49
N LYS A 403 28.98 -8.40 6.14
CA LYS A 403 28.27 -7.89 4.98
C LYS A 403 29.03 -8.32 3.73
N VAL A 404 28.33 -8.93 2.78
CA VAL A 404 28.87 -9.47 1.51
C VAL A 404 28.28 -8.71 0.34
#